data_AF-B0S3W9-F1
#
_entry.id   AF-B0S3W9-F1
#
_cell.length_a   1.000
_cell.length_b   1.000
_cell.length_c   1.000
_cell.angle_alpha   90.00
_cell.angle_beta   90.00
_cell.angle_gamma   90.00
#
_symmetry.space_group_name_H-M   'P 1'
#
loop_
_entity.id
_entity.type
_entity.pdbx_description
1 polymer ?
#
loop_
_entity_poly.entity_id
_entity_poly.type
_entity_poly.pdbx_seq_one_letter_code
_entity_poly.pdbx_strand_id
1 'polypeptide(L)' 'MSKLNKSYFQTLKGKNVVFKEVKFGEDISVQIVKNFPDFKVQVLKSRSFIKDTIKVKFVEHFPDVKIQVVDNFGDFSIYI' A
#
# COMPACT_ATOMS: atom_id res chain seq x y z
N MET A 1 -10.84 12.75 -5.20
CA MET A 1 -11.39 11.85 -4.16
C MET A 1 -10.75 10.50 -4.35
N SER A 2 -9.87 10.08 -3.44
CA SER A 2 -9.34 8.72 -3.37
C SER A 2 -10.53 7.75 -3.36
N LYS A 3 -10.60 6.84 -4.33
CA LYS A 3 -11.72 5.90 -4.49
C LYS A 3 -11.69 4.78 -3.45
N LEU A 4 -10.52 4.52 -2.84
CA LEU A 4 -10.33 3.48 -1.84
C LEU A 4 -10.09 4.11 -0.46
N ASN A 5 -10.64 3.48 0.58
CA ASN A 5 -10.56 3.94 1.96
C ASN A 5 -9.75 2.98 2.84
N LYS A 6 -9.49 3.38 4.10
CA LYS A 6 -8.77 2.55 5.09
C LYS A 6 -9.40 1.16 5.29
N SER A 7 -10.72 1.02 5.13
CA SER A 7 -11.41 -0.27 5.27
C SER A 7 -11.03 -1.25 4.16
N TYR A 8 -10.83 -0.77 2.93
CA TYR A 8 -10.37 -1.61 1.83
C TYR A 8 -8.99 -2.22 2.15
N PHE A 9 -8.08 -1.44 2.73
CA PHE A 9 -6.75 -1.91 3.11
C PHE A 9 -6.78 -3.01 4.19
N GLN A 10 -7.81 -3.04 5.05
CA GLN A 10 -7.99 -4.15 5.98
C GLN A 10 -8.29 -5.47 5.26
N THR A 11 -8.98 -5.43 4.11
CA THR A 11 -9.27 -6.63 3.30
C THR A 11 -8.06 -7.15 2.53
N LEU A 12 -6.99 -6.34 2.46
CA LEU A 12 -5.71 -6.71 1.84
C LEU A 12 -4.81 -7.48 2.82
N LYS A 13 -5.11 -7.49 4.12
CA LYS A 13 -4.34 -8.25 5.11
C LYS A 13 -4.24 -9.72 4.68
N GLY A 14 -3.01 -10.24 4.63
CA GLY A 14 -2.70 -11.60 4.17
C GLY A 14 -2.76 -11.81 2.65
N LYS A 15 -3.03 -10.78 1.85
CA LYS A 15 -3.00 -10.83 0.38
C LYS A 15 -1.74 -10.21 -0.20
N ASN A 16 -1.51 -10.51 -1.48
CA ASN A 16 -0.45 -9.90 -2.27
C ASN A 16 -1.07 -8.96 -3.29
N VAL A 17 -0.59 -7.73 -3.38
CA VAL A 17 -1.09 -6.70 -4.31
C VAL A 17 0.04 -5.96 -5.02
N VAL A 18 -0.23 -5.39 -6.19
CA VAL A 18 0.72 -4.52 -6.90
C VAL A 18 0.42 -3.06 -6.56
N PHE A 19 1.44 -2.31 -6.17
CA PHE A 19 1.37 -0.87 -6.02
C PHE A 19 1.90 -0.20 -7.29
N LYS A 20 1.02 0.52 -7.98
CA LYS A 20 1.37 1.28 -9.16
C LYS A 20 1.41 2.76 -8.82
N GLU A 21 2.59 3.36 -8.82
CA GLU A 21 2.72 4.79 -8.61
C GLU A 21 2.11 5.57 -9.78
N VAL A 22 1.29 6.58 -9.48
CA VAL A 22 0.69 7.48 -10.48
C VAL A 22 0.80 8.95 -10.05
N LYS A 23 0.91 9.85 -11.04
CA LYS A 23 0.93 11.30 -10.81
C LYS A 23 -0.47 11.89 -10.59
N PHE A 24 -1.48 11.32 -11.26
CA PHE A 24 -2.88 11.74 -11.20
C PHE A 24 -3.81 10.54 -11.32
N GLY A 25 -4.96 10.60 -10.65
CA GLY A 25 -5.96 9.54 -10.69
C GLY A 25 -5.57 8.34 -9.83
N GLU A 26 -4.90 8.63 -8.72
CA GLU A 26 -4.63 7.69 -7.65
C GLU A 26 -5.92 7.16 -7.04
N ASP A 27 -5.91 5.87 -6.70
CA ASP A 27 -6.99 5.28 -5.95
C ASP A 27 -6.87 5.65 -4.46
N ILE A 28 -5.63 5.87 -3.99
CA ILE A 28 -5.32 6.26 -2.61
C ILE A 28 -3.96 6.97 -2.47
N SER A 29 -3.89 7.89 -1.51
CA SER A 29 -2.66 8.59 -1.12
C SER A 29 -1.96 7.87 0.03
N VAL A 30 -0.68 7.55 -0.15
CA VAL A 30 0.12 6.75 0.79
C VAL A 30 1.33 7.53 1.28
N GLN A 31 1.63 7.44 2.57
CA GLN A 31 2.88 7.94 3.15
C GLN A 31 3.69 6.80 3.75
N ILE A 32 4.99 6.76 3.45
CA ILE A 32 5.92 5.84 4.10
C ILE A 32 6.40 6.48 5.39
N VAL A 33 6.19 5.81 6.52
CA VAL A 33 6.60 6.28 7.85
C VAL A 33 7.47 5.24 8.55
N LYS A 34 8.40 5.70 9.39
CA LYS A 34 9.19 4.81 10.25
C LYS A 34 8.44 4.38 11.50
N ASN A 35 7.67 5.28 12.11
CA ASN A 35 6.97 5.05 13.37
C ASN A 35 5.47 5.34 13.21
N PHE A 36 4.64 4.59 13.94
CA PHE A 36 3.18 4.67 13.93
C PHE A 36 2.53 4.54 12.54
N PRO A 37 2.83 3.47 11.78
CA PRO A 37 2.07 3.19 10.57
C PRO A 37 0.65 2.72 10.88
N ASP A 38 -0.27 2.92 9.95
CA ASP A 38 -1.58 2.26 9.97
C ASP A 38 -1.43 0.77 9.58
N PHE A 39 -0.53 0.46 8.63
CA PHE A 39 -0.28 -0.91 8.15
C PHE A 39 1.20 -1.17 7.91
N LYS A 40 1.65 -2.39 8.17
CA LYS A 40 2.98 -2.87 7.78
C LYS A 40 2.89 -3.60 6.44
N VAL A 41 3.79 -3.29 5.54
CA VAL A 41 3.82 -3.93 4.22
C VAL A 41 5.16 -4.62 3.99
N GLN A 42 5.10 -5.80 3.39
CA GLN A 42 6.28 -6.54 3.00
C GLN A 42 6.48 -6.42 1.48
N VAL A 43 7.70 -6.09 1.04
CA VAL A 43 7.98 -5.99 -0.39
C VAL A 43 8.32 -7.37 -0.94
N LEU A 44 7.55 -7.81 -1.93
CA LEU A 44 7.80 -9.06 -2.64
C LEU A 44 8.85 -8.85 -3.74
N LYS A 45 9.67 -9.87 -3.93
CA LYS A 45 10.68 -9.90 -5.01
C LYS A 45 10.09 -10.27 -6.38
N SER A 46 8.89 -10.85 -6.40
CA SER A 46 8.24 -11.31 -7.63
C SER A 46 6.77 -10.91 -7.68
N ARG A 47 6.31 -10.56 -8.89
CA ARG A 47 4.90 -10.30 -9.21
C ARG A 47 4.08 -11.59 -9.41
N SER A 48 4.73 -12.74 -9.49
CA SER A 48 4.04 -14.01 -9.74
C SER A 48 2.90 -14.21 -8.74
N PHE A 49 1.72 -14.56 -9.26
CA PHE A 49 0.49 -14.81 -8.49
C PHE A 49 -0.23 -13.58 -7.90
N ILE A 50 0.09 -12.36 -8.36
CA ILE A 50 -0.63 -11.15 -7.96
C ILE A 50 -1.61 -10.74 -9.05
N LYS A 51 -2.91 -10.68 -8.72
CA LYS A 51 -3.98 -10.23 -9.63
C LYS A 51 -4.43 -8.79 -9.38
N ASP A 52 -4.37 -8.36 -8.13
CA ASP A 52 -4.87 -7.06 -7.71
C ASP A 52 -3.80 -5.98 -7.89
N THR A 53 -4.17 -4.87 -8.53
CA THR A 53 -3.31 -3.70 -8.71
C THR A 53 -4.00 -2.47 -8.15
N ILE A 54 -3.29 -1.70 -7.33
CA ILE A 54 -3.78 -0.50 -6.69
C ILE A 54 -2.95 0.67 -7.18
N LYS A 55 -3.58 1.73 -7.66
CA LYS A 55 -2.87 2.97 -8.01
C LYS A 55 -2.65 3.77 -6.75
N VAL A 56 -1.38 3.97 -6.41
CA VAL A 56 -0.98 4.72 -5.22
C VAL A 56 -0.28 6.00 -5.63
N LYS A 57 -0.41 7.02 -4.78
CA LYS A 57 0.40 8.24 -4.88
C LYS A 57 1.13 8.45 -3.57
N PHE A 58 2.44 8.58 -3.64
CA PHE A 58 3.24 8.88 -2.46
C PHE A 58 3.16 10.38 -2.16
N VAL A 59 2.76 10.71 -0.94
CA VAL A 59 2.62 12.09 -0.47
C VAL A 59 3.33 12.27 0.87
N GLU A 60 3.90 13.47 1.08
CA GLU A 60 4.59 13.80 2.34
C GLU A 60 3.64 14.33 3.41
N HIS A 61 2.53 14.96 3.01
CA HIS A 61 1.56 15.56 3.92
C HIS A 61 0.14 15.11 3.58
N PHE A 62 -0.67 14.94 4.63
CA PHE A 62 -2.08 14.51 4.56
C PHE A 62 -2.33 13.23 3.73
N PRO A 63 -1.63 12.13 4.01
CA PRO A 63 -1.95 10.86 3.36
C PRO A 63 -3.29 10.31 3.84
N ASP A 64 -3.92 9.48 3.01
CA ASP A 64 -5.07 8.68 3.41
C ASP A 64 -4.62 7.51 4.31
N VAL A 65 -3.46 6.91 4.02
CA VAL A 65 -2.90 5.75 4.72
C VAL A 65 -1.40 5.90 4.95
N LYS A 66 -0.94 5.56 6.17
CA LYS A 66 0.49 5.44 6.49
C LYS A 66 0.93 3.98 6.45
N ILE A 67 1.96 3.69 5.67
CA ILE A 67 2.56 2.36 5.61
C ILE A 67 3.97 2.37 6.16
N GLN A 68 4.39 1.24 6.73
CA GLN A 68 5.78 0.97 7.06
C GLN A 68 6.25 -0.24 6.27
N VAL A 69 7.35 -0.08 5.54
CA VAL A 69 8.01 -1.21 4.87
C VAL A 69 8.77 -2.02 5.91
N VAL A 70 8.50 -3.32 5.97
CA VAL A 70 9.18 -4.26 6.87
C VAL A 70 9.71 -5.46 6.08
N ASP A 71 10.83 -6.02 6.54
CA ASP A 71 11.43 -7.20 5.89
C ASP A 71 10.60 -8.46 6.14
N ASN A 72 10.02 -8.59 7.33
CA ASN A 72 9.20 -9.72 7.77
C ASN A 72 8.01 -9.25 8.63
N PHE A 73 6.96 -10.06 8.69
CA PHE A 73 5.72 -9.79 9.47
C PHE A 73 4.96 -8.53 9.02
N GLY A 74 4.89 -8.30 7.70
CA GLY A 74 3.94 -7.34 7.14
C GLY A 74 2.50 -7.82 7.31
N ASP A 75 1.56 -6.89 7.47
CA ASP A 75 0.12 -7.19 7.43
C ASP A 75 -0.28 -7.75 6.06
N PHE A 76 0.36 -7.28 4.99
CA PHE A 76 0.17 -7.75 3.62
C PHE A 76 1.42 -7.52 2.78
N SER A 77 1.48 -8.18 1.63
CA SER A 77 2.63 -8.08 0.75
C SER A 77 2.31 -7.20 -0.45
N ILE A 78 3.26 -6.35 -0.82
CA ILE A 78 3.17 -5.48 -1.98
C ILE A 78 4.28 -5.78 -2.96
N TYR A 79 3.98 -5.62 -4.24
CA TYR A 79 4.97 -5.56 -5.30
C TYR A 79 4.92 -4.18 -5.93
N ILE A 80 6.05 -3.48 -6.00
CA ILE A 80 6.19 -2.20 -6.70
C ILE A 80 6.85 -2.46 -8.06
#